data_AF-A0A5B8NA04-F1
#
_entry.id   AF-A0A5B8NA04-F1
#
_cell.length_a   1.000
_cell.length_b   1.000
_cell.length_c   1.000
_cell.angle_alpha   90.00
_cell.angle_beta   90.00
_cell.angle_gamma   90.00
#
_symmetry.space_group_name_H-M   'P 1'
#
loop_
_entity.id
_entity.type
_entity.pdbx_description
1 polymer ?
#
loop_
_entity_poly.entity_id
_entity_poly.type
_entity_poly.pdbx_seq_one_letter_code
_entity_poly.pdbx_strand_id
1 'polypeptide(L)'
;MSLTQQDQARLNVIGSLAAAVKEGAISIDSVSPHFREAVRDRLAIEGYNGSAKARSLVMQWQREDKIRAKQRMQELRVAGCELYSPRPGDYTAVVRVLLDGCEDGTYPTARESAQVVAGDKAPKLVAKTSKKCMKQAYRDNEDHPGMRRIRTVADNSTLTAMASGSVSSCLGALTNSHKLARRLERIELEQAELKARVSAAEAEAARANARIDASEQWKADAVELYRAGKAYSSIAKITGKSKSTIGNHILALICAGKLETK
;
A
#
# COMPACT_ATOMS: atom_id res chain seq x y z
N MET A 1 19.95 -12.65 -8.64
CA MET A 1 19.22 -13.05 -9.86
C MET A 1 18.29 -14.16 -9.43
N SER A 2 16.99 -14.03 -9.66
CA SER A 2 16.04 -15.14 -9.43
C SER A 2 16.40 -16.28 -10.38
N LEU A 3 16.45 -17.50 -9.86
CA LEU A 3 16.54 -18.71 -10.69
C LEU A 3 15.40 -18.66 -11.72
N THR A 4 15.66 -19.05 -12.96
CA THR A 4 14.58 -19.15 -13.94
C THR A 4 13.59 -20.22 -13.45
N GLN A 5 12.31 -20.13 -13.83
CA GLN A 5 11.31 -21.16 -13.47
C GLN A 5 11.78 -22.57 -13.87
N GLN A 6 12.54 -22.68 -14.97
CA GLN A 6 13.13 -23.94 -15.43
C GLN A 6 14.26 -24.43 -14.50
N ASP A 7 15.10 -23.53 -13.99
CA ASP A 7 16.14 -23.89 -13.03
C ASP A 7 15.54 -24.29 -11.67
N GLN A 8 14.47 -23.62 -11.25
CA GLN A 8 13.74 -23.95 -10.04
C GLN A 8 13.08 -25.34 -10.15
N ALA A 9 12.46 -25.63 -11.30
CA ALA A 9 11.87 -26.94 -11.59
C ALA A 9 12.93 -28.05 -11.61
N ARG A 10 14.09 -27.79 -12.23
CA ARG A 10 15.21 -28.74 -12.24
C ARG A 10 15.75 -29.04 -10.85
N LEU A 11 15.89 -28.02 -9.99
CA LEU A 11 16.32 -28.22 -8.61
C LEU A 11 15.31 -29.02 -7.78
N ASN A 12 14.02 -28.80 -8.01
CA ASN A 12 12.97 -29.57 -7.36
C ASN A 12 13.00 -31.05 -7.78
N VAL A 13 13.23 -31.33 -9.08
CA VAL A 13 13.36 -32.69 -9.62
C VAL A 13 14.60 -33.40 -9.04
N ILE A 14 15.74 -32.70 -8.95
CA ILE A 14 16.96 -33.26 -8.34
C ILE A 14 16.72 -33.55 -6.85
N GLY A 15 16.00 -32.68 -6.14
CA GLY A 15 15.62 -32.88 -4.75
C GLY A 15 14.71 -34.09 -4.53
N SER A 16 13.67 -34.26 -5.37
CA SER A 16 12.77 -35.41 -5.27
C SER A 16 13.45 -36.74 -5.61
N LEU A 17 14.34 -36.74 -6.61
CA LEU A 17 15.11 -37.93 -6.98
C LEU A 17 16.10 -38.32 -5.87
N ALA A 18 16.76 -37.35 -5.23
CA ALA A 18 17.63 -37.62 -4.09
C ALA A 18 16.86 -38.21 -2.90
N ALA A 19 15.67 -37.67 -2.57
CA ALA A 19 14.83 -38.24 -1.52
C ALA A 19 14.41 -39.69 -1.83
N ALA A 20 13.95 -39.97 -3.06
CA ALA A 20 13.54 -41.31 -3.46
C ALA A 20 14.69 -42.34 -3.46
N VAL A 21 15.92 -41.93 -3.83
CA VAL A 21 17.11 -42.79 -3.71
C VAL A 21 17.45 -43.05 -2.24
N LYS A 22 17.36 -42.03 -1.37
CA LYS A 22 17.66 -42.13 0.06
C LYS A 22 16.70 -43.05 0.80
N GLU A 23 15.42 -43.00 0.45
CA GLU A 23 14.38 -43.86 1.01
C GLU A 23 14.45 -45.30 0.47
N GLY A 24 15.37 -45.58 -0.47
CA GLY A 24 15.54 -46.90 -1.08
C GLY A 24 14.47 -47.24 -2.11
N ALA A 25 13.62 -46.28 -2.49
CA ALA A 25 12.55 -46.49 -3.46
C ALA A 25 13.07 -46.67 -4.90
N ILE A 26 14.23 -46.09 -5.20
CA ILE A 26 14.91 -46.24 -6.50
C ILE A 26 16.43 -46.39 -6.32
N SER A 27 17.08 -47.15 -7.20
CA SER A 27 18.54 -47.24 -7.23
C SER A 27 19.15 -45.97 -7.84
N ILE A 28 20.32 -45.56 -7.38
CA ILE A 28 21.03 -44.40 -7.94
C ILE A 28 21.44 -44.63 -9.40
N ASP A 29 21.64 -45.89 -9.80
CA ASP A 29 22.01 -46.26 -11.16
C ASP A 29 20.80 -46.28 -12.10
N SER A 30 19.58 -46.34 -11.57
CA SER A 30 18.35 -46.19 -12.36
C SER A 30 17.95 -44.72 -12.57
N VAL A 31 18.65 -43.76 -11.95
CA VAL A 31 18.50 -42.33 -12.25
C VAL A 31 19.13 -42.01 -13.60
N SER A 32 18.43 -41.20 -14.40
CA SER A 32 18.90 -40.73 -15.72
C SER A 32 20.31 -40.13 -15.64
N PRO A 33 21.22 -40.45 -16.58
CA PRO A 33 22.62 -40.00 -16.54
C PRO A 33 22.77 -38.49 -16.37
N HIS A 34 21.84 -37.72 -16.91
CA HIS A 34 21.86 -36.25 -16.83
C HIS A 34 21.67 -35.71 -15.41
N PHE A 35 21.02 -36.46 -14.51
CA PHE A 35 20.76 -36.05 -13.13
C PHE A 35 21.55 -36.86 -12.09
N ARG A 36 22.16 -37.97 -12.50
CA ARG A 36 22.83 -38.93 -11.60
C ARG A 36 23.96 -38.29 -10.78
N GLU A 37 24.77 -37.45 -11.40
CA GLU A 37 25.88 -36.77 -10.73
C GLU A 37 25.36 -35.72 -9.73
N ALA A 38 24.39 -34.92 -10.13
CA ALA A 38 23.75 -33.93 -9.24
C ALA A 38 23.00 -34.59 -8.06
N VAL A 39 22.39 -35.75 -8.27
CA VAL A 39 21.74 -36.54 -7.20
C VAL A 39 22.77 -37.18 -6.27
N ARG A 40 23.90 -37.69 -6.78
CA ARG A 40 25.04 -38.16 -5.96
C ARG A 40 25.59 -37.04 -5.09
N ASP A 41 25.81 -35.86 -5.67
CA ASP A 41 26.30 -34.70 -4.95
C ASP A 41 25.31 -34.26 -3.88
N ARG A 42 24.01 -34.26 -4.19
CA ARG A 42 22.94 -33.94 -3.24
C ARG A 42 22.87 -34.92 -2.08
N LEU A 43 22.95 -36.22 -2.35
CA LEU A 43 22.96 -37.28 -1.33
C LEU A 43 24.21 -37.22 -0.44
N ALA A 44 25.36 -36.91 -1.03
CA ALA A 44 26.60 -36.67 -0.31
C ALA A 44 26.52 -35.42 0.61
N ILE A 45 25.68 -34.45 0.25
CA ILE A 45 25.40 -33.26 1.05
C ILE A 45 24.36 -33.54 2.15
N GLU A 46 23.33 -34.35 1.90
CA GLU A 46 22.23 -34.60 2.85
C GLU A 46 22.59 -35.55 4.01
N GLY A 47 23.70 -36.29 3.92
CA GLY A 47 24.31 -36.95 5.09
C GLY A 47 25.06 -35.98 6.02
N TYR A 48 25.18 -34.70 5.64
CA TYR A 48 26.00 -33.70 6.33
C TYR A 48 25.26 -32.37 6.42
N ASN A 49 24.43 -32.23 7.46
CA ASN A 49 23.69 -31.01 7.79
C ASN A 49 24.48 -29.72 7.49
N GLY A 50 24.02 -28.94 6.50
CA GLY A 50 24.35 -27.51 6.36
C GLY A 50 25.82 -27.13 6.27
N SER A 51 26.72 -28.01 5.80
CA SER A 51 28.16 -27.70 5.81
C SER A 51 28.53 -26.55 4.86
N ALA A 52 29.54 -25.75 5.25
CA ALA A 52 30.09 -24.65 4.49
C ALA A 52 30.47 -25.01 3.03
N LYS A 53 30.66 -26.30 2.74
CA LYS A 53 31.02 -26.84 1.42
C LYS A 53 29.87 -26.74 0.40
N ALA A 54 28.62 -26.95 0.80
CA ALA A 54 27.46 -26.77 -0.08
C ALA A 54 27.23 -25.28 -0.43
N ARG A 55 27.44 -24.39 0.55
CA ARG A 55 27.45 -22.93 0.31
C ARG A 55 28.62 -22.52 -0.60
N SER A 56 29.78 -23.17 -0.45
CA SER A 56 30.95 -22.96 -1.31
C SER A 56 30.70 -23.37 -2.76
N LEU A 57 30.04 -24.51 -3.00
CA LEU A 57 29.69 -24.99 -4.35
C LEU A 57 28.68 -24.08 -5.05
N VAL A 58 27.62 -23.65 -4.35
CA VAL A 58 26.67 -22.67 -4.90
C VAL A 58 27.36 -21.34 -5.23
N MET A 59 28.29 -20.89 -4.37
CA MET A 59 29.11 -19.70 -4.64
C MET A 59 30.06 -19.90 -5.83
N GLN A 60 30.59 -21.11 -6.04
CA GLN A 60 31.42 -21.44 -7.20
C GLN A 60 30.60 -21.42 -8.50
N TRP A 61 29.43 -22.04 -8.54
CA TRP A 61 28.53 -21.98 -9.70
C TRP A 61 28.12 -20.53 -10.03
N GLN A 62 27.81 -19.72 -9.02
CA GLN A 62 27.53 -18.29 -9.22
C GLN A 62 28.75 -17.51 -9.75
N ARG A 63 29.98 -17.91 -9.41
CA ARG A 63 31.20 -17.30 -9.95
C ARG A 63 31.42 -17.73 -11.40
N GLU A 64 31.24 -19.00 -11.71
CA GLU A 64 31.36 -19.54 -13.07
C GLU A 64 30.33 -18.92 -14.01
N ASP A 65 29.08 -18.75 -13.56
CA ASP A 65 28.04 -18.07 -14.33
C ASP A 65 28.40 -16.60 -14.58
N LYS A 66 28.98 -15.91 -13.58
CA LYS A 66 29.49 -14.54 -13.77
C LYS A 66 30.63 -14.50 -14.78
N ILE A 67 31.52 -15.49 -14.77
CA ILE A 67 32.65 -15.59 -15.71
C ILE A 67 32.12 -15.85 -17.12
N ARG A 68 31.21 -16.82 -17.29
CA ARG A 68 30.56 -17.10 -18.59
C ARG A 68 29.78 -15.91 -19.11
N ALA A 69 29.08 -15.18 -18.24
CA ALA A 69 28.38 -13.96 -18.62
C ALA A 69 29.37 -12.86 -19.07
N LYS A 70 30.51 -12.71 -18.38
CA LYS A 70 31.57 -11.77 -18.81
C LYS A 70 32.19 -12.18 -20.15
N GLN A 71 32.44 -13.46 -20.37
CA GLN A 71 32.97 -13.99 -21.63
C GLN A 71 32.01 -13.71 -22.80
N ARG A 72 30.71 -14.05 -22.65
CA ARG A 72 29.69 -13.71 -23.64
C ARG A 72 29.61 -12.20 -23.93
N MET A 73 29.72 -11.37 -22.89
CA MET A 73 29.76 -9.92 -23.06
C MET A 73 31.01 -9.45 -23.80
N GLN A 74 32.15 -10.12 -23.60
CA GLN A 74 33.40 -9.81 -24.29
C GLN A 74 33.36 -10.26 -25.74
N GLU A 75 32.80 -11.44 -26.03
CA GLU A 75 32.52 -11.92 -27.39
C GLU A 75 31.61 -10.97 -28.15
N LEU A 76 30.52 -10.50 -27.52
CA LEU A 76 29.63 -9.49 -28.12
C LEU A 76 30.35 -8.17 -28.39
N ARG A 77 31.27 -7.76 -27.49
CA ARG A 77 32.08 -6.55 -27.67
C ARG A 77 33.07 -6.68 -28.82
N VAL A 78 33.70 -7.84 -28.97
CA VAL A 78 34.61 -8.17 -30.08
C VAL A 78 33.84 -8.27 -31.40
N ALA A 79 32.61 -8.78 -31.37
CA ALA A 79 31.69 -8.80 -32.51
C ALA A 79 31.12 -7.41 -32.88
N GLY A 80 31.62 -6.33 -32.27
CA GLY A 80 31.21 -4.95 -32.60
C GLY A 80 29.81 -4.58 -32.12
N CYS A 81 29.17 -5.37 -31.26
CA CYS A 81 27.88 -5.01 -30.68
C CYS A 81 28.07 -3.87 -29.68
N GLU A 82 27.39 -2.73 -29.89
CA GLU A 82 27.39 -1.62 -28.94
C GLU A 82 26.64 -2.00 -27.64
N LEU A 83 27.44 -2.35 -26.62
CA LEU A 83 26.96 -2.64 -25.28
C LEU A 83 26.75 -1.32 -24.53
N TYR A 84 25.50 -0.89 -24.42
CA TYR A 84 25.14 0.22 -23.55
C TYR A 84 25.29 -0.18 -22.08
N SER A 85 26.19 0.53 -21.39
CA SER A 85 26.40 0.42 -19.95
C SER A 85 25.97 1.73 -19.30
N PRO A 86 24.76 1.79 -18.69
CA PRO A 86 24.31 3.00 -18.05
C PRO A 86 25.21 3.37 -16.87
N ARG A 87 25.44 4.67 -16.70
CA ARG A 87 26.16 5.22 -15.55
C ARG A 87 25.19 5.34 -14.36
N PRO A 88 25.68 5.32 -13.11
CA PRO A 88 24.84 5.58 -11.94
C PRO A 88 24.00 6.88 -12.06
N GLY A 89 24.58 7.94 -12.63
CA GLY A 89 23.88 9.21 -12.86
C GLY A 89 22.68 9.12 -13.81
N ASP A 90 22.68 8.17 -14.76
CA ASP A 90 21.55 7.99 -15.67
C ASP A 90 20.31 7.51 -14.92
N TYR A 91 20.49 6.66 -13.91
CA TYR A 91 19.38 6.19 -13.07
C TYR A 91 18.79 7.34 -12.24
N THR A 92 19.65 8.16 -11.64
CA THR A 92 19.24 9.34 -10.87
C THR A 92 18.50 10.35 -11.74
N ALA A 93 19.00 10.62 -12.94
CA ALA A 93 18.36 11.53 -13.89
C ALA A 93 17.01 11.02 -14.37
N VAL A 94 16.88 9.72 -14.69
CA VAL A 94 15.60 9.15 -15.13
C VAL A 94 14.55 9.19 -14.03
N VAL A 95 14.93 8.90 -12.78
CA VAL A 95 14.01 9.04 -11.64
C VAL A 95 13.56 10.49 -11.49
N ARG A 96 14.47 11.46 -11.64
CA ARG A 96 14.14 12.88 -11.56
C ARG A 96 13.14 13.31 -12.63
N VAL A 97 13.41 12.99 -13.90
CA VAL A 97 12.51 13.28 -15.03
C VAL A 97 11.11 12.70 -14.81
N LEU A 98 11.04 11.46 -14.29
CA LEU A 98 9.77 10.85 -13.93
C LEU A 98 9.04 11.66 -12.86
N LEU A 99 9.74 12.03 -11.79
CA LEU A 99 9.14 12.75 -10.66
C LEU A 99 8.69 14.17 -11.06
N ASP A 100 9.46 14.87 -11.89
CA ASP A 100 9.08 16.17 -12.47
C ASP A 100 7.76 16.02 -13.25
N GLY A 101 7.69 15.05 -14.18
CA GLY A 101 6.46 14.79 -14.94
C GLY A 101 5.28 14.32 -14.08
N CYS A 102 5.53 13.68 -12.93
CA CYS A 102 4.46 13.35 -11.99
C CYS A 102 3.94 14.60 -11.25
N GLU A 103 4.81 15.56 -10.91
CA GLU A 103 4.37 16.83 -10.32
C GLU A 103 3.56 17.68 -11.29
N ASP A 104 3.94 17.68 -12.57
CA ASP A 104 3.22 18.36 -13.66
C ASP A 104 1.93 17.64 -14.08
N GLY A 105 1.66 16.45 -13.51
CA GLY A 105 0.45 15.66 -13.80
C GLY A 105 0.46 14.91 -15.13
N THR A 106 1.59 14.85 -15.83
CA THR A 106 1.73 14.16 -17.13
C THR A 106 1.97 12.66 -16.97
N TYR A 107 2.62 12.23 -15.88
CA TYR A 107 2.92 10.82 -15.55
C TYR A 107 3.60 10.06 -16.71
N PRO A 108 4.82 10.47 -17.12
CA PRO A 108 5.53 9.84 -18.21
C PRO A 108 5.81 8.36 -17.91
N THR A 109 5.82 7.55 -18.95
CA THR A 109 6.23 6.15 -18.86
C THR A 109 7.72 6.04 -18.57
N ALA A 110 8.14 4.86 -18.12
CA ALA A 110 9.56 4.55 -17.92
C ALA A 110 10.39 4.76 -19.20
N ARG A 111 9.81 4.47 -20.38
CA ARG A 111 10.46 4.64 -21.68
C ARG A 111 10.62 6.11 -22.04
N GLU A 112 9.58 6.92 -21.87
CA GLU A 112 9.64 8.37 -22.14
C GLU A 112 10.65 9.04 -21.21
N SER A 113 10.62 8.72 -19.92
CA SER A 113 11.58 9.25 -18.94
C SER A 113 13.02 8.85 -19.29
N ALA A 114 13.23 7.60 -19.74
CA ALA A 114 14.54 7.14 -20.19
C ALA A 114 14.96 7.72 -21.54
N GLN A 115 14.02 8.07 -22.44
CA GLN A 115 14.30 8.68 -23.74
C GLN A 115 14.92 10.06 -23.56
N VAL A 116 14.46 10.84 -22.59
CA VAL A 116 15.02 12.17 -22.26
C VAL A 116 16.49 12.06 -21.83
N VAL A 117 16.85 10.99 -21.11
CA VAL A 117 18.20 10.84 -20.54
C VAL A 117 19.16 10.10 -21.46
N ALA A 118 18.70 9.02 -22.10
CA ALA A 118 19.54 8.08 -22.82
C ALA A 118 19.27 8.04 -24.34
N GLY A 119 18.33 8.84 -24.85
CA GLY A 119 17.95 8.87 -26.26
C GLY A 119 17.60 7.47 -26.79
N ASP A 120 18.18 7.09 -27.92
CA ASP A 120 17.98 5.79 -28.57
C ASP A 120 18.34 4.58 -27.69
N LYS A 121 19.09 4.80 -26.61
CA LYS A 121 19.49 3.76 -25.66
C LYS A 121 18.46 3.56 -24.54
N ALA A 122 17.35 4.31 -24.53
CA ALA A 122 16.27 4.19 -23.56
C ALA A 122 15.71 2.76 -23.40
N PRO A 123 15.42 2.00 -24.48
CA PRO A 123 14.96 0.62 -24.33
C PRO A 123 15.97 -0.26 -23.58
N LYS A 124 17.26 -0.03 -23.83
CA LYS A 124 18.35 -0.74 -23.13
C LYS A 124 18.42 -0.34 -21.67
N LEU A 125 18.21 0.93 -21.32
CA LEU A 125 18.20 1.41 -19.93
C LEU A 125 17.02 0.81 -19.13
N VAL A 126 15.82 0.89 -19.69
CA VAL A 126 14.57 0.49 -19.05
C VAL A 126 14.53 -1.00 -18.72
N ALA A 127 15.16 -1.83 -19.57
CA ALA A 127 15.30 -3.27 -19.36
C ALA A 127 16.34 -3.65 -18.31
N LYS A 128 17.24 -2.74 -17.90
CA LYS A 128 18.29 -3.08 -16.92
C LYS A 128 17.73 -3.26 -15.53
N THR A 129 18.26 -4.26 -14.84
CA THR A 129 18.01 -4.50 -13.41
C THR A 129 19.25 -4.08 -12.63
N SER A 130 19.13 -3.00 -11.85
CA SER A 130 20.22 -2.54 -10.97
C SER A 130 19.67 -2.00 -9.66
N LYS A 131 19.44 -2.92 -8.71
CA LYS A 131 18.93 -2.57 -7.37
C LYS A 131 19.80 -1.56 -6.64
N LYS A 132 21.14 -1.68 -6.76
CA LYS A 132 22.08 -0.76 -6.10
C LYS A 132 21.95 0.65 -6.67
N CYS A 133 21.92 0.79 -8.00
CA CYS A 133 21.79 2.10 -8.64
C CYS A 133 20.41 2.71 -8.42
N MET A 134 19.33 1.94 -8.49
CA MET A 134 17.98 2.45 -8.23
C MET A 134 17.79 2.92 -6.78
N LYS A 135 18.30 2.15 -5.80
CA LYS A 135 18.31 2.60 -4.39
C LYS A 135 19.08 3.90 -4.21
N GLN A 136 20.23 4.03 -4.88
CA GLN A 136 20.99 5.27 -4.83
C GLN A 136 20.21 6.42 -5.48
N ALA A 137 19.62 6.21 -6.65
CA ALA A 137 18.80 7.19 -7.36
C ALA A 137 17.61 7.69 -6.52
N TYR A 138 16.98 6.82 -5.72
CA TYR A 138 15.91 7.24 -4.80
C TYR A 138 16.42 8.12 -3.66
N ARG A 139 17.62 7.83 -3.13
CA ARG A 139 18.26 8.66 -2.09
C ARG A 139 18.73 9.99 -2.65
N ASP A 140 19.32 9.99 -3.85
CA ASP A 140 19.80 11.20 -4.51
C ASP A 140 18.64 12.16 -4.87
N ASN A 141 17.41 11.64 -4.99
CA ASN A 141 16.20 12.42 -5.24
C ASN A 141 15.31 12.58 -3.99
N GLU A 142 15.84 12.36 -2.79
CA GLU A 142 15.07 12.40 -1.54
C GLU A 142 14.42 13.77 -1.28
N ASP A 143 15.11 14.86 -1.65
CA ASP A 143 14.63 16.23 -1.49
C ASP A 143 13.59 16.65 -2.56
N HIS A 144 13.37 15.82 -3.57
CA HIS A 144 12.43 16.12 -4.65
C HIS A 144 10.98 16.16 -4.11
N PRO A 145 10.14 17.15 -4.50
CA PRO A 145 8.75 17.25 -4.02
C PRO A 145 7.95 15.95 -4.23
N GLY A 146 8.05 15.34 -5.42
CA GLY A 146 7.40 14.05 -5.70
C GLY A 146 7.90 12.89 -4.84
N MET A 147 9.18 12.88 -4.46
CA MET A 147 9.73 11.84 -3.59
C MET A 147 9.27 12.04 -2.13
N ARG A 148 9.24 13.30 -1.67
CA ARG A 148 8.66 13.66 -0.36
C ARG A 148 7.19 13.27 -0.26
N ARG A 149 6.41 13.48 -1.33
CA ARG A 149 5.02 13.02 -1.39
C ARG A 149 4.92 11.50 -1.34
N ILE A 150 5.72 10.77 -2.12
CA ILE A 150 5.71 9.29 -2.07
C ILE A 150 6.02 8.78 -0.66
N ARG A 151 6.87 9.46 0.12
CA ARG A 151 7.17 9.07 1.51
C ARG A 151 6.00 9.16 2.48
N THR A 152 4.92 9.86 2.16
CA THR A 152 3.72 9.85 3.01
C THR A 152 3.00 8.50 2.96
N VAL A 153 3.19 7.72 1.88
CA VAL A 153 2.53 6.41 1.68
C VAL A 153 3.51 5.24 1.61
N ALA A 154 4.80 5.49 1.39
CA ALA A 154 5.81 4.45 1.24
C ALA A 154 6.97 4.66 2.23
N ASP A 155 7.16 3.68 3.11
CA ASP A 155 8.27 3.65 4.05
C ASP A 155 9.57 3.16 3.38
N ASN A 156 10.68 3.19 4.13
CA ASN A 156 11.99 2.76 3.63
C ASN A 156 12.04 1.29 3.19
N SER A 157 11.21 0.42 3.79
CA SER A 157 11.12 -0.98 3.39
C SER A 157 10.43 -1.13 2.03
N THR A 158 9.33 -0.41 1.82
CA THR A 158 8.59 -0.34 0.56
C THR A 158 9.45 0.24 -0.55
N LEU A 159 10.15 1.36 -0.32
CA LEU A 159 11.10 1.94 -1.29
C LEU A 159 12.22 0.96 -1.67
N THR A 160 12.71 0.18 -0.69
CA THR A 160 13.68 -0.89 -0.94
C THR A 160 13.12 -2.02 -1.81
N ALA A 161 11.85 -2.38 -1.61
CA ALA A 161 11.15 -3.39 -2.42
C ALA A 161 10.89 -2.88 -3.84
N MET A 162 10.48 -1.62 -4.00
CA MET A 162 10.26 -0.97 -5.29
C MET A 162 11.53 -0.94 -6.15
N ALA A 163 12.70 -0.80 -5.53
CA ALA A 163 14.00 -0.80 -6.24
C ALA A 163 14.50 -2.20 -6.66
N SER A 164 13.72 -3.27 -6.49
CA SER A 164 14.21 -4.65 -6.68
C SER A 164 14.15 -5.18 -8.12
N GLY A 165 13.43 -4.50 -9.02
CA GLY A 165 13.20 -4.95 -10.39
C GLY A 165 14.02 -4.22 -11.47
N SER A 166 13.52 -4.27 -12.71
CA SER A 166 14.06 -3.47 -13.81
C SER A 166 13.78 -1.98 -13.59
N VAL A 167 14.51 -1.11 -14.29
CA VAL A 167 14.24 0.33 -14.28
C VAL A 167 12.78 0.60 -14.63
N SER A 168 12.21 -0.12 -15.61
CA SER A 168 10.78 -0.03 -15.94
C SER A 168 9.86 -0.27 -14.76
N SER A 169 10.05 -1.37 -14.04
CA SER A 169 9.18 -1.73 -12.92
C SER A 169 9.39 -0.78 -11.73
N CYS A 170 10.62 -0.34 -11.51
CA CYS A 170 10.96 0.60 -10.45
C CYS A 170 10.25 1.95 -10.66
N LEU A 171 10.32 2.49 -11.88
CA LEU A 171 9.65 3.75 -12.24
C LEU A 171 8.13 3.59 -12.23
N GLY A 172 7.58 2.49 -12.76
CA GLY A 172 6.15 2.22 -12.68
C GLY A 172 5.63 2.14 -11.24
N ALA A 173 6.42 1.54 -10.33
CA ALA A 173 6.10 1.54 -8.91
C ALA A 173 6.11 2.97 -8.33
N LEU A 174 7.11 3.80 -8.65
CA LEU A 174 7.16 5.20 -8.21
C LEU A 174 5.94 5.99 -8.69
N THR A 175 5.57 5.87 -9.97
CA THR A 175 4.39 6.52 -10.54
C THR A 175 3.12 6.10 -9.80
N ASN A 176 2.96 4.81 -9.50
CA ASN A 176 1.80 4.30 -8.77
C ASN A 176 1.76 4.82 -7.33
N SER A 177 2.89 4.83 -6.62
CA SER A 177 2.98 5.39 -5.27
C SER A 177 2.68 6.88 -5.25
N HIS A 178 3.13 7.63 -6.26
CA HIS A 178 2.82 9.07 -6.39
C HIS A 178 1.32 9.31 -6.61
N LYS A 179 0.70 8.58 -7.55
CA LYS A 179 -0.75 8.62 -7.78
C LYS A 179 -1.55 8.27 -6.52
N LEU A 180 -1.09 7.26 -5.77
CA LEU A 180 -1.70 6.85 -4.51
C LEU A 180 -1.62 7.97 -3.47
N ALA A 181 -0.45 8.58 -3.31
CA ALA A 181 -0.27 9.69 -2.38
C ALA A 181 -1.14 10.91 -2.73
N ARG A 182 -1.22 11.29 -4.02
CA ARG A 182 -2.13 12.35 -4.49
C ARG A 182 -3.60 12.04 -4.21
N ARG A 183 -4.01 10.77 -4.41
CA ARG A 183 -5.38 10.34 -4.10
C ARG A 183 -5.67 10.40 -2.61
N LEU A 184 -4.70 10.02 -1.78
CA LEU A 184 -4.82 10.07 -0.32
C LEU A 184 -4.95 11.51 0.18
N GLU A 185 -4.10 12.42 -0.29
CA GLU A 185 -4.20 13.87 0.01
C GLU A 185 -5.60 14.42 -0.31
N ARG A 186 -6.15 14.06 -1.48
CA ARG A 186 -7.50 14.49 -1.87
C ARG A 186 -8.59 13.95 -0.93
N ILE A 187 -8.51 12.68 -0.56
CA ILE A 187 -9.47 12.06 0.36
C ILE A 187 -9.38 12.70 1.75
N GLU A 188 -8.17 13.02 2.23
CA GLU A 188 -7.99 13.69 3.51
C GLU A 188 -8.61 15.10 3.53
N LEU A 189 -8.49 15.84 2.43
CA LEU A 189 -9.15 17.14 2.27
C LEU A 189 -10.68 17.01 2.26
N GLU A 190 -11.22 16.06 1.49
CA GLU A 190 -12.67 15.78 1.45
C GLU A 190 -13.19 15.36 2.85
N GLN A 191 -12.43 14.55 3.59
CA GLN A 191 -12.78 14.16 4.95
C GLN A 191 -12.77 15.34 5.92
N ALA A 192 -11.81 16.25 5.80
CA ALA A 192 -11.76 17.46 6.62
C ALA A 192 -12.99 18.36 6.37
N GLU A 193 -13.37 18.53 5.10
CA GLU A 193 -14.57 19.29 4.73
C GLU A 193 -15.85 18.62 5.25
N LEU A 194 -15.99 17.30 5.09
CA LEU A 194 -17.15 16.56 5.59
C LEU A 194 -17.26 16.65 7.12
N LYS A 195 -16.14 16.54 7.85
CA LYS A 195 -16.13 16.73 9.31
C LYS A 195 -16.60 18.13 9.71
N ALA A 196 -16.17 19.17 8.99
CA ALA A 196 -16.62 20.54 9.25
C ALA A 196 -18.13 20.69 9.00
N ARG A 197 -18.66 20.09 7.93
CA ARG A 197 -20.10 20.11 7.61
C ARG A 197 -20.93 19.35 8.64
N VAL A 198 -20.48 18.19 9.09
CA VAL A 198 -21.15 17.41 10.14
C VAL A 198 -21.19 18.21 11.44
N SER A 199 -20.07 18.80 11.87
CA SER A 199 -20.04 19.63 13.08
C SER A 199 -20.99 20.83 13.01
N ALA A 200 -21.09 21.49 11.84
CA ALA A 200 -22.04 22.58 11.65
C ALA A 200 -23.50 22.11 11.72
N ALA A 201 -23.81 20.98 11.08
CA ALA A 201 -25.14 20.39 11.10
C ALA A 201 -25.55 19.92 12.51
N GLU A 202 -24.63 19.32 13.26
CA GLU A 202 -24.84 18.94 14.67
C GLU A 202 -25.09 20.16 15.55
N ALA A 203 -24.36 21.26 15.35
CA ALA A 203 -24.59 22.51 16.08
C ALA A 203 -25.96 23.13 15.75
N GLU A 204 -26.40 23.06 14.49
CA GLU A 204 -27.72 23.53 14.08
C GLU A 204 -28.83 22.64 14.65
N ALA A 205 -28.67 21.32 14.61
CA ALA A 205 -29.60 20.37 15.22
C ALA A 205 -29.70 20.58 16.74
N ALA A 206 -28.58 20.80 17.43
CA ALA A 206 -28.57 21.11 18.86
C ALA A 206 -29.34 22.40 19.17
N ARG A 207 -29.18 23.45 18.34
CA ARG A 207 -29.95 24.70 18.48
C ARG A 207 -31.44 24.50 18.21
N ALA A 208 -31.79 23.69 17.21
CA ALA A 208 -33.18 23.38 16.90
C ALA A 208 -33.84 22.57 18.02
N ASN A 209 -33.16 21.55 18.55
CA ASN A 209 -33.63 20.74 19.68
C ASN A 209 -33.81 21.60 20.94
N ALA A 210 -32.84 22.47 21.26
CA ALA A 210 -32.96 23.38 22.40
C ALA A 210 -34.17 24.34 22.26
N ARG A 211 -34.50 24.78 21.04
CA ARG A 211 -35.72 25.58 20.78
C ARG A 211 -37.00 24.77 20.98
N ILE A 212 -37.02 23.51 20.53
CA ILE A 212 -38.17 22.60 20.73
C ILE A 212 -38.36 22.36 22.22
N ASP A 213 -37.32 21.94 22.95
CA ASP A 213 -37.36 21.69 24.39
C ASP A 213 -37.85 22.93 25.16
N ALA A 214 -37.32 24.12 24.85
CA ALA A 214 -37.79 25.37 25.45
C ALA A 214 -39.27 25.68 25.12
N SER A 215 -39.72 25.37 23.91
CA SER A 215 -41.11 25.58 23.49
C SER A 215 -42.09 24.57 24.10
N GLU A 216 -41.60 23.42 24.58
CA GLU A 216 -42.38 22.36 25.20
C GLU A 216 -42.28 22.33 26.73
N GLN A 217 -41.32 23.04 27.33
CA GLN A 217 -41.11 23.10 28.79
C GLN A 217 -42.39 23.43 29.58
N TRP A 218 -43.25 24.31 29.05
CA TRP A 218 -44.52 24.65 29.69
C TRP A 218 -45.45 23.45 29.91
N LYS A 219 -45.33 22.39 29.10
CA LYS A 219 -46.11 21.15 29.25
C LYS A 219 -45.70 20.42 30.52
N ALA A 220 -44.39 20.28 30.75
CA ALA A 220 -43.85 19.64 31.95
C ALA A 220 -44.20 20.46 33.21
N ASP A 221 -43.98 21.77 33.18
CA ASP A 221 -44.30 22.68 34.29
C ASP A 221 -45.82 22.66 34.61
N ALA A 222 -46.68 22.59 33.58
CA ALA A 222 -48.13 22.50 33.75
C ALA A 222 -48.56 21.19 34.45
N VAL A 223 -47.93 20.06 34.13
CA VAL A 223 -48.19 18.76 34.77
C VAL A 223 -47.76 18.78 36.23
N GLU A 224 -46.58 19.33 36.53
CA GLU A 224 -46.07 19.44 37.90
C GLU A 224 -46.98 20.32 38.78
N LEU A 225 -47.37 21.50 38.28
CA LEU A 225 -48.26 22.40 38.99
C LEU A 225 -49.67 21.82 39.20
N TYR A 226 -50.17 21.02 38.25
CA TYR A 226 -51.43 20.29 38.39
C TYR A 226 -51.33 19.22 39.48
N ARG A 227 -50.24 18.43 39.50
CA ARG A 227 -49.93 17.47 40.57
C ARG A 227 -49.81 18.16 41.93
N ALA A 228 -49.25 19.36 41.99
CA ALA A 228 -49.20 20.20 43.19
C ALA A 228 -50.57 20.80 43.60
N GLY A 229 -51.62 20.64 42.79
CA GLY A 229 -53.00 21.03 43.15
C GLY A 229 -53.35 22.47 42.83
N LYS A 230 -52.56 23.13 41.97
CA LYS A 230 -52.88 24.47 41.51
C LYS A 230 -54.07 24.42 40.54
N ALA A 231 -54.98 25.39 40.68
CA ALA A 231 -56.08 25.57 39.73
C ALA A 231 -55.56 25.99 38.34
N TYR A 232 -56.25 25.57 37.28
CA TYR A 232 -55.86 25.86 35.88
C TYR A 232 -55.57 27.34 35.59
N SER A 233 -56.28 28.27 36.25
CA SER A 233 -56.03 29.72 36.11
C SER A 233 -54.70 30.18 36.70
N SER A 234 -54.23 29.52 37.78
CA SER A 234 -52.93 29.79 38.38
C SER A 234 -51.80 29.18 37.54
N ILE A 235 -52.02 27.98 37.00
CA ILE A 235 -51.07 27.34 36.07
C ILE A 235 -50.89 28.23 34.83
N ALA A 236 -51.98 28.76 34.26
CA ALA A 236 -51.96 29.68 33.11
C ALA A 236 -51.15 30.95 33.36
N LYS A 237 -51.26 31.53 34.56
CA LYS A 237 -50.46 32.71 34.94
C LYS A 237 -48.97 32.39 35.08
N ILE A 238 -48.63 31.20 35.57
CA ILE A 238 -47.23 30.79 35.82
C ILE A 238 -46.53 30.37 34.53
N THR A 239 -47.19 29.57 33.68
CA THR A 239 -46.60 29.05 32.43
C THR A 239 -46.76 30.00 31.25
N GLY A 240 -47.54 31.08 31.41
CA GLY A 240 -47.79 32.09 30.36
C GLY A 240 -48.63 31.56 29.18
N LYS A 241 -49.25 30.38 29.31
CA LYS A 241 -50.12 29.79 28.28
C LYS A 241 -51.59 29.99 28.63
N SER A 242 -52.45 29.98 27.60
CA SER A 242 -53.89 30.14 27.81
C SER A 242 -54.48 28.98 28.63
N LYS A 243 -55.55 29.26 29.38
CA LYS A 243 -56.23 28.25 30.20
C LYS A 243 -56.75 27.08 29.36
N SER A 244 -57.21 27.33 28.13
CA SER A 244 -57.70 26.29 27.22
C SER A 244 -56.57 25.40 26.72
N THR A 245 -55.41 25.96 26.37
CA THR A 245 -54.22 25.20 25.95
C THR A 245 -53.73 24.25 27.04
N ILE A 246 -53.70 24.71 28.30
CA ILE A 246 -53.32 23.90 29.45
C ILE A 246 -54.37 22.83 29.74
N GLY A 247 -55.65 23.20 29.71
CA GLY A 247 -56.77 22.28 29.93
C GLY A 247 -56.75 21.13 28.92
N ASN A 248 -56.64 21.44 27.62
CA ASN A 248 -56.58 20.43 26.56
C ASN A 248 -55.38 19.49 26.73
N HIS A 249 -54.22 19.99 27.14
CA HIS A 249 -53.03 19.16 27.36
C HIS A 249 -53.19 18.21 28.56
N ILE A 250 -53.67 18.71 29.70
CA ILE A 250 -53.89 17.89 30.91
C ILE A 250 -55.01 16.86 30.68
N LEU A 251 -56.11 17.26 30.04
CA LEU A 251 -57.20 16.34 29.66
C LEU A 251 -56.70 15.24 28.72
N ALA A 252 -55.87 15.57 27.72
CA ALA A 252 -55.30 14.58 26.82
C ALA A 252 -54.44 13.53 27.57
N LEU A 253 -53.68 13.96 28.59
CA LEU A 253 -52.88 13.06 29.40
C LEU A 253 -53.73 12.19 30.35
N ILE A 254 -54.83 12.74 30.87
CA ILE A 254 -55.81 11.99 31.67
C ILE A 254 -56.50 10.92 30.80
N CYS A 255 -56.96 11.28 29.60
CA CYS A 255 -57.55 10.32 28.65
C CYS A 255 -56.57 9.23 28.22
N ALA A 256 -55.28 9.55 28.16
CA ALA A 256 -54.21 8.59 27.88
C ALA A 256 -53.80 7.74 29.11
N GLY A 257 -54.43 7.92 30.27
CA GLY A 257 -54.12 7.21 31.52
C GLY A 257 -52.78 7.59 32.15
N LYS A 258 -52.17 8.71 31.73
CA LYS A 258 -50.85 9.16 32.21
C LYS A 258 -50.93 10.11 33.41
N LEU A 259 -52.13 10.55 33.76
CA LEU A 259 -52.44 11.44 34.87
C LEU A 259 -53.78 11.03 35.47
N GLU A 260 -53.87 11.00 36.80
CA GLU A 260 -55.12 10.76 37.50
C GLU A 260 -55.90 12.08 37.64
N THR A 261 -57.21 12.00 37.48
CA THR A 261 -58.12 13.12 37.81
C THR A 261 -58.08 13.35 39.31
N LYS A 262 -57.83 14.61 39.70
CA LYS A 262 -58.07 15.06 41.07
C LYS A 262 -59.57 15.21 41.36
#